data_AF-A0A831UCX7-F1
#
_entry.id   AF-A0A831UCX7-F1
#
_cell.length_a   1.000
_cell.length_b   1.000
_cell.length_c   1.000
_cell.angle_alpha   90.00
_cell.angle_beta   90.00
_cell.angle_gamma   90.00
#
_symmetry.space_group_name_H-M   'P 1'
#
loop_
_entity.id
_entity.type
_entity.pdbx_description
1 polymer ?
#
loop_
_entity_poly.entity_id
_entity_poly.type
_entity_poly.pdbx_seq_one_letter_code
_entity_poly.pdbx_strand_id
1 'polypeptide(L)'
;MEIIHHGGKFGVTGSCHELVVTENKSLLVDCGLLQGRDARTGRGEEYSPFILFPLERAQGLVLTHVHIDHCGRIPHLMGAGFRGPIWCTEASALLLPLVLEDAVKVGITRDEKLVGRFIAAMKKRLVPLPYGTWHPLGTWDGVDVSLRLQPAGHILGSAYAELKVSAAGRRISGKTETPEDTVVVFSGDLGAPFTPLLPDPAPPERADILVLESTYGDRLHDGREQRREKLRQVIVRSLKNRGALLVPAFSIGRTQELLYEMEALIAEHRNDEAAEELPWDDLEIIVDSPLALRITEVYDRLRHLWDQEATEVVSKGRHPLSFEQMTVIESHTDHRNTVDYLKRTARPCVVVAAGGMCAGGRIVNYLKALMGDPRTDILFVGYQAHGTPGREILEAAKTRMETGKTITIDLDGGSFPLRAAVHSISGYSAHADQRDLVNFVRGIPVPPRSIRLVHGEEEARAALEKTLAQALKAR
;
A
#
# COMPACT_ATOMS: atom_id res chain seq x y z
N MET A 1 22.76 15.54 13.30
CA MET A 1 21.81 14.73 12.51
C MET A 1 20.41 15.02 13.00
N GLU A 2 19.48 15.27 12.08
CA GLU A 2 18.07 15.61 12.36
C GLU A 2 17.16 14.88 11.36
N ILE A 3 15.92 14.57 11.76
CA ILE A 3 14.89 14.08 10.83
C ILE A 3 13.75 15.08 10.81
N ILE A 4 13.45 15.58 9.61
CA ILE A 4 12.36 16.52 9.31
C ILE A 4 11.26 15.74 8.59
N HIS A 5 10.01 15.95 8.99
CA HIS A 5 8.86 15.29 8.35
C HIS A 5 8.10 16.33 7.51
N HIS A 6 8.19 16.20 6.19
CA HIS A 6 7.49 17.05 5.21
C HIS A 6 6.07 16.56 4.91
N GLY A 7 5.76 15.31 5.27
CA GLY A 7 4.45 14.68 5.19
C GLY A 7 4.39 13.37 5.98
N GLY A 8 3.20 12.77 6.11
CA GLY A 8 2.98 11.53 6.87
C GLY A 8 3.18 11.63 8.39
N LYS A 9 3.38 12.83 8.97
CA LYS A 9 3.64 12.97 10.42
C LYS A 9 2.41 12.74 11.29
N PHE A 10 1.26 13.25 10.86
CA PHE A 10 0.00 13.26 11.63
C PHE A 10 -1.17 12.59 10.88
N GLY A 11 -0.91 11.99 9.72
CA GLY A 11 -1.89 11.35 8.85
C GLY A 11 -1.35 10.03 8.31
N VAL A 12 -2.15 9.38 7.47
CA VAL A 12 -1.90 8.03 6.90
C VAL A 12 -1.51 8.12 5.43
N THR A 13 -1.31 9.31 4.88
CA THR A 13 -0.88 9.49 3.50
C THR A 13 0.16 10.58 3.35
N GLY A 14 0.80 10.63 2.18
CA GLY A 14 1.75 11.68 1.83
C GLY A 14 3.09 11.57 2.55
N SER A 15 3.56 10.33 2.79
CA SER A 15 4.86 10.07 3.40
C SER A 15 5.97 10.82 2.67
N CYS A 16 6.68 11.67 3.43
CA CYS A 16 7.83 12.39 2.93
C CYS A 16 8.69 12.84 4.12
N HIS A 17 9.90 12.30 4.19
CA HIS A 17 10.81 12.56 5.29
C HIS A 17 12.18 13.00 4.76
N GLU A 18 12.91 13.74 5.57
CA GLU A 18 14.24 14.21 5.25
C GLU A 18 15.19 13.90 6.42
N LEU A 19 16.20 13.07 6.15
CA LEU A 19 17.31 12.83 7.07
C LEU A 19 18.44 13.83 6.77
N VAL A 20 18.60 14.81 7.65
CA VAL A 20 19.69 15.79 7.60
C VAL A 20 20.94 15.16 8.20
N VAL A 21 21.91 14.84 7.33
CA VAL A 21 23.18 14.20 7.71
C VAL A 21 24.19 15.27 8.14
N THR A 22 24.35 16.33 7.34
CA THR A 22 25.19 17.50 7.64
C THR A 22 24.38 18.78 7.42
N GLU A 23 24.94 19.95 7.73
CA GLU A 23 24.29 21.25 7.48
C GLU A 23 23.85 21.42 6.01
N ASN A 24 24.61 20.87 5.06
CA ASN A 24 24.41 21.05 3.62
C ASN A 24 23.97 19.79 2.88
N LYS A 25 23.79 18.65 3.56
CA LYS A 25 23.57 17.34 2.93
C LYS A 25 22.47 16.55 3.64
N SER A 26 21.46 16.15 2.89
CA SER A 26 20.34 15.34 3.36
C SER A 26 19.93 14.26 2.37
N LEU A 27 19.13 13.32 2.87
CA LEU A 27 18.42 12.32 2.08
C LEU A 27 16.92 12.49 2.25
N LEU A 28 16.18 12.42 1.14
CA LEU A 28 14.74 12.24 1.21
C LEU A 28 14.43 10.75 1.37
N VAL A 29 13.41 10.44 2.16
CA VAL A 29 12.80 9.10 2.27
C VAL A 29 11.32 9.26 1.95
N ASP A 30 10.91 8.63 0.85
CA ASP A 30 9.60 8.75 0.24
C ASP A 30 9.19 10.19 -0.18
N CYS A 31 8.27 10.26 -1.13
CA CYS A 31 7.70 11.48 -1.65
C CYS A 31 6.28 11.21 -2.18
N GLY A 32 5.33 11.04 -1.26
CA GLY A 32 3.99 10.58 -1.54
C GLY A 32 2.91 11.66 -1.67
N LEU A 33 1.80 11.32 -2.34
CA LEU A 33 0.61 12.16 -2.41
C LEU A 33 -0.26 12.02 -1.15
N LEU A 34 -0.86 13.13 -0.73
CA LEU A 34 -1.88 13.14 0.33
C LEU A 34 -3.23 12.76 -0.29
N GLN A 35 -4.06 12.03 0.46
CA GLN A 35 -5.41 11.66 0.03
C GLN A 35 -6.45 11.90 1.14
N GLY A 36 -7.72 12.03 0.77
CA GLY A 36 -8.81 12.22 1.72
C GLY A 36 -8.65 13.48 2.57
N ARG A 37 -8.82 13.34 3.89
CA ARG A 37 -8.69 14.45 4.86
C ARG A 37 -7.27 15.02 4.90
N ASP A 38 -6.25 14.19 4.69
CA ASP A 38 -4.85 14.64 4.69
C ASP A 38 -4.56 15.59 3.52
N ALA A 39 -5.34 15.49 2.45
CA ALA A 39 -5.29 16.39 1.31
C ALA A 39 -6.07 17.70 1.53
N ARG A 40 -6.60 17.96 2.74
CA ARG A 40 -7.29 19.20 3.09
C ARG A 40 -6.53 19.96 4.18
N THR A 41 -6.36 21.27 4.01
CA THR A 41 -5.83 22.14 5.06
C THR A 41 -6.86 22.33 6.17
N GLY A 42 -6.45 22.79 7.35
CA GLY A 42 -7.36 23.14 8.46
C GLY A 42 -8.38 24.24 8.14
N ARG A 43 -8.30 24.85 6.94
CA ARG A 43 -9.24 25.84 6.40
C ARG A 43 -10.14 25.30 5.29
N GLY A 44 -10.03 24.02 4.94
CA GLY A 44 -10.83 23.37 3.90
C GLY A 44 -10.31 23.54 2.47
N GLU A 45 -9.09 24.06 2.28
CA GLU A 45 -8.44 24.17 0.97
C GLU A 45 -7.72 22.86 0.63
N GLU A 46 -7.61 22.51 -0.66
CA GLU A 46 -6.81 21.36 -1.08
C GLU A 46 -5.32 21.59 -0.83
N TYR A 47 -4.64 20.58 -0.27
CA TYR A 47 -3.21 20.60 -0.07
C TYR A 47 -2.50 20.61 -1.42
N SER A 48 -1.53 21.51 -1.57
CA SER A 48 -0.77 21.60 -2.81
C SER A 48 0.18 20.43 -2.97
N PRO A 49 0.12 19.66 -4.08
CA PRO A 49 1.09 18.58 -4.31
C PRO A 49 2.50 19.11 -4.62
N PHE A 50 2.67 20.42 -4.81
CA PHE A 50 3.97 21.05 -5.08
C PHE A 50 4.94 20.89 -3.91
N ILE A 51 6.23 20.79 -4.23
CA ILE A 51 7.30 20.77 -3.22
C ILE A 51 7.50 22.20 -2.71
N LEU A 52 7.28 22.38 -1.40
CA LEU A 52 7.38 23.68 -0.73
C LEU A 52 8.60 23.79 0.20
N PHE A 53 9.43 22.74 0.23
CA PHE A 53 10.66 22.70 1.03
C PHE A 53 11.90 22.83 0.13
N PRO A 54 13.01 23.38 0.66
CA PRO A 54 14.25 23.54 -0.10
C PRO A 54 14.86 22.17 -0.50
N LEU A 55 15.44 22.09 -1.71
CA LEU A 55 15.99 20.85 -2.27
C LEU A 55 17.52 20.85 -2.40
N GLU A 56 18.19 21.96 -2.04
CA GLU A 56 19.61 22.20 -2.28
C GLU A 56 20.50 21.17 -1.58
N ARG A 57 20.07 20.72 -0.40
CA ARG A 57 20.77 19.71 0.40
C ARG A 57 20.43 18.27 0.03
N ALA A 58 19.32 18.03 -0.67
CA ALA A 58 18.84 16.68 -0.98
C ALA A 58 19.77 15.97 -1.98
N GLN A 59 20.57 15.01 -1.51
CA GLN A 59 21.52 14.25 -2.33
C GLN A 59 20.84 13.16 -3.15
N GLY A 60 19.66 12.70 -2.73
CA GLY A 60 18.84 11.74 -3.46
C GLY A 60 17.58 11.37 -2.69
N LEU A 61 16.82 10.43 -3.25
CA LEU A 61 15.56 9.91 -2.69
C LEU A 61 15.72 8.42 -2.45
N VAL A 62 15.44 7.96 -1.24
CA VAL A 62 15.22 6.55 -0.93
C VAL A 62 13.72 6.30 -1.00
N LEU A 63 13.30 5.32 -1.80
CA LEU A 63 11.91 4.93 -1.92
C LEU A 63 11.69 3.56 -1.26
N THR A 64 10.84 3.53 -0.24
CA THR A 64 10.51 2.31 0.52
C THR A 64 9.67 1.36 -0.32
N HIS A 65 8.64 1.89 -0.98
CA HIS A 65 7.77 1.13 -1.87
C HIS A 65 6.99 2.07 -2.82
N VAL A 66 6.16 1.49 -3.69
CA VAL A 66 5.59 2.21 -4.84
C VAL A 66 4.11 2.55 -4.70
N HIS A 67 3.50 2.50 -3.51
CA HIS A 67 2.17 3.08 -3.33
C HIS A 67 2.22 4.60 -3.50
N ILE A 68 1.07 5.18 -3.88
CA ILE A 68 1.00 6.55 -4.35
C ILE A 68 1.22 7.58 -3.23
N ASP A 69 0.88 7.19 -2.01
CA ASP A 69 1.11 7.91 -0.76
C ASP A 69 2.56 7.80 -0.25
N HIS A 70 3.43 7.10 -0.99
CA HIS A 70 4.89 7.08 -0.81
C HIS A 70 5.66 7.56 -2.04
N CYS A 71 5.10 7.47 -3.25
CA CYS A 71 5.83 7.82 -4.49
C CYS A 71 5.16 8.90 -5.35
N GLY A 72 3.90 9.23 -5.10
CA GLY A 72 3.05 9.99 -6.02
C GLY A 72 3.45 11.46 -6.24
N ARG A 73 4.27 12.05 -5.37
CA ARG A 73 4.82 13.41 -5.56
C ARG A 73 6.15 13.43 -6.30
N ILE A 74 6.72 12.29 -6.69
CA ILE A 74 7.94 12.26 -7.53
C ILE A 74 7.82 13.12 -8.80
N PRO A 75 6.69 13.15 -9.54
CA PRO A 75 6.51 14.08 -10.66
C PRO A 75 6.69 15.55 -10.26
N HIS A 76 6.11 15.96 -9.13
CA HIS A 76 6.22 17.31 -8.59
C HIS A 76 7.63 17.60 -8.07
N LEU A 77 8.30 16.63 -7.44
CA LEU A 77 9.68 16.71 -6.98
C LEU A 77 10.65 16.95 -8.15
N MET A 78 10.50 16.20 -9.24
CA MET A 78 11.28 16.40 -10.45
C MET A 78 10.96 17.74 -11.12
N GLY A 79 9.68 18.15 -11.13
CA GLY A 79 9.25 19.46 -11.61
C GLY A 79 9.83 20.64 -10.82
N ALA A 80 10.01 20.47 -9.50
CA ALA A 80 10.65 21.43 -8.61
C ALA A 80 12.19 21.49 -8.76
N GLY A 81 12.78 20.67 -9.63
CA GLY A 81 14.20 20.73 -9.98
C GLY A 81 15.07 19.63 -9.36
N PHE A 82 14.49 18.61 -8.73
CA PHE A 82 15.25 17.47 -8.21
C PHE A 82 15.97 16.71 -9.33
N ARG A 83 17.27 16.46 -9.12
CA ARG A 83 18.16 15.79 -10.08
C ARG A 83 18.92 14.59 -9.49
N GLY A 84 18.74 14.30 -8.21
CA GLY A 84 19.40 13.20 -7.54
C GLY A 84 18.92 11.82 -8.00
N PRO A 85 19.65 10.76 -7.62
CA PRO A 85 19.22 9.37 -7.79
C PRO A 85 17.99 9.05 -6.93
N ILE A 86 17.26 8.02 -7.37
CA ILE A 86 16.14 7.40 -6.65
C ILE A 86 16.54 5.96 -6.36
N TRP A 87 16.99 5.70 -5.13
CA TRP A 87 17.33 4.36 -4.65
C TRP A 87 16.07 3.61 -4.24
N CYS A 88 15.89 2.42 -4.76
CA CYS A 88 14.76 1.54 -4.45
C CYS A 88 15.15 0.10 -4.69
N THR A 89 14.29 -0.84 -4.32
CA THR A 89 14.52 -2.27 -4.62
C THR A 89 14.45 -2.54 -6.12
N GLU A 90 15.04 -3.63 -6.58
CA GLU A 90 14.94 -4.08 -7.98
C GLU A 90 13.49 -4.25 -8.44
N ALA A 91 12.63 -4.82 -7.58
CA ALA A 91 11.20 -4.94 -7.83
C ALA A 91 10.50 -3.58 -7.90
N SER A 92 10.78 -2.66 -6.96
CA SER A 92 10.23 -1.31 -6.98
C SER A 92 10.65 -0.54 -8.23
N ALA A 93 11.86 -0.73 -8.74
CA ALA A 93 12.33 -0.09 -9.98
C ALA A 93 11.54 -0.55 -11.23
N LEU A 94 11.00 -1.78 -11.23
CA LEU A 94 10.14 -2.30 -12.30
C LEU A 94 8.69 -1.82 -12.17
N LEU A 95 8.20 -1.68 -10.95
CA LEU A 95 6.81 -1.33 -10.65
C LEU A 95 6.55 0.18 -10.69
N LEU A 96 7.49 0.99 -10.20
CA LEU A 96 7.35 2.45 -10.10
C LEU A 96 6.99 3.14 -11.44
N PRO A 97 7.60 2.79 -12.59
CA PRO A 97 7.21 3.38 -13.86
C PRO A 97 5.73 3.16 -14.21
N LEU A 98 5.17 1.99 -13.87
CA LEU A 98 3.76 1.66 -14.18
C LEU A 98 2.82 2.50 -13.31
N VAL A 99 3.13 2.59 -12.01
CA VAL A 99 2.33 3.36 -11.05
C VAL A 99 2.36 4.85 -11.39
N LEU A 100 3.54 5.41 -11.63
CA LEU A 100 3.67 6.84 -11.91
C LEU A 100 3.18 7.22 -13.32
N GLU A 101 3.23 6.31 -14.29
CA GLU A 101 2.61 6.55 -15.60
C GLU A 101 1.10 6.75 -15.44
N ASP A 102 0.44 5.86 -14.69
CA ASP A 102 -0.99 5.95 -14.42
C ASP A 102 -1.34 7.19 -13.60
N ALA A 103 -0.57 7.47 -12.53
CA ALA A 103 -0.77 8.64 -11.69
C ALA A 103 -0.64 9.97 -12.47
N VAL A 104 0.34 10.08 -13.37
CA VAL A 104 0.51 11.28 -14.21
C VAL A 104 -0.65 11.40 -15.21
N LYS A 105 -1.07 10.28 -15.83
CA LYS A 105 -2.20 10.25 -16.78
C LYS A 105 -3.51 10.70 -16.15
N VAL A 106 -3.74 10.28 -14.91
CA VAL A 106 -4.97 10.56 -14.17
C VAL A 106 -4.94 11.95 -13.53
N GLY A 107 -3.83 12.32 -12.87
CA GLY A 107 -3.76 13.50 -12.01
C GLY A 107 -3.10 14.75 -12.61
N ILE A 108 -2.30 14.62 -13.68
CA ILE A 108 -1.47 15.74 -14.18
C ILE A 108 -1.77 16.07 -15.65
N THR A 109 -1.64 15.10 -16.56
CA THR A 109 -1.82 15.34 -18.00
C THR A 109 -2.14 14.06 -18.76
N ARG A 110 -3.01 14.16 -19.77
CA ARG A 110 -3.32 13.06 -20.71
C ARG A 110 -2.45 13.08 -21.97
N ASP A 111 -1.50 14.01 -22.09
CA ASP A 111 -0.58 14.04 -23.22
C ASP A 111 0.48 12.93 -23.09
N GLU A 112 0.32 11.88 -23.89
CA GLU A 112 1.21 10.71 -23.96
C GLU A 112 2.68 11.09 -24.20
N LYS A 113 2.98 12.18 -24.91
CA LYS A 113 4.37 12.63 -25.12
C LYS A 113 4.97 13.18 -23.84
N LEU A 114 4.21 13.94 -23.06
CA LEU A 114 4.67 14.47 -21.78
C LEU A 114 4.83 13.35 -20.75
N VAL A 115 3.88 12.43 -20.68
CA VAL A 115 3.97 11.24 -19.83
C VAL A 115 5.22 10.43 -20.18
N GLY A 116 5.42 10.11 -21.47
CA GLY A 116 6.59 9.37 -21.93
C GLY A 116 7.92 10.06 -21.61
N ARG A 117 8.00 11.39 -21.77
CA ARG A 117 9.19 12.18 -21.40
C ARG A 117 9.46 12.11 -19.90
N PHE A 118 8.43 12.24 -19.07
CA PHE A 118 8.57 12.12 -17.62
C PHE A 118 9.08 10.74 -17.23
N ILE A 119 8.45 9.67 -17.72
CA ILE A 119 8.86 8.29 -17.41
C ILE A 119 10.30 8.03 -17.85
N ALA A 120 10.70 8.49 -19.04
CA ALA A 120 12.07 8.36 -19.51
C ALA A 120 13.08 9.13 -18.63
N ALA A 121 12.73 10.34 -18.17
CA ALA A 121 13.56 11.13 -17.27
C ALA A 121 13.68 10.51 -15.87
N MET A 122 12.59 9.96 -15.34
CA MET A 122 12.56 9.29 -14.05
C MET A 122 13.37 7.99 -14.09
N LYS A 123 13.22 7.16 -15.14
CA LYS A 123 13.98 5.90 -15.29
C LYS A 123 15.50 6.11 -15.26
N LYS A 124 15.99 7.23 -15.82
CA LYS A 124 17.42 7.61 -15.78
C LYS A 124 17.96 7.90 -14.38
N ARG A 125 17.08 8.13 -13.40
CA ARG A 125 17.44 8.41 -12.01
C ARG A 125 17.30 7.18 -11.11
N LEU A 126 16.63 6.11 -11.57
CA LEU A 126 16.44 4.91 -10.76
C LEU A 126 17.77 4.19 -10.56
N VAL A 127 18.04 3.88 -9.30
CA VAL A 127 19.17 3.06 -8.87
C VAL A 127 18.59 1.85 -8.12
N PRO A 128 18.33 0.74 -8.82
CA PRO A 128 17.83 -0.48 -8.19
C PRO A 128 18.92 -1.09 -7.30
N LEU A 129 18.53 -1.52 -6.10
CA LEU A 129 19.41 -2.15 -5.12
C LEU A 129 18.85 -3.52 -4.70
N PRO A 130 19.69 -4.55 -4.53
CA PRO A 130 19.28 -5.82 -3.93
C PRO A 130 18.98 -5.65 -2.43
N TYR A 131 18.17 -6.56 -1.90
CA TYR A 131 17.95 -6.63 -0.45
C TYR A 131 19.20 -7.07 0.31
N GLY A 132 19.25 -6.75 1.61
CA GLY A 132 20.22 -7.28 2.56
C GLY A 132 21.66 -6.79 2.40
N THR A 133 21.93 -5.97 1.38
CA THR A 133 23.29 -5.49 1.05
C THR A 133 23.47 -4.03 1.43
N TRP A 134 24.61 -3.69 2.07
CA TRP A 134 24.99 -2.31 2.33
C TRP A 134 25.60 -1.67 1.08
N HIS A 135 25.01 -0.57 0.63
CA HIS A 135 25.46 0.21 -0.52
C HIS A 135 25.97 1.59 -0.07
N PRO A 136 27.24 1.94 -0.34
CA PRO A 136 27.73 3.28 -0.04
C PRO A 136 27.04 4.30 -0.96
N LEU A 137 26.45 5.33 -0.36
CA LEU A 137 25.84 6.45 -1.09
C LEU A 137 26.85 7.59 -1.33
N GLY A 138 27.88 7.66 -0.49
CA GLY A 138 29.01 8.59 -0.63
C GLY A 138 29.49 9.13 0.71
N THR A 139 30.51 9.99 0.63
CA THR A 139 31.05 10.74 1.78
C THR A 139 30.61 12.20 1.66
N TRP A 140 29.86 12.69 2.65
CA TRP A 140 29.25 14.02 2.69
C TRP A 140 29.85 14.84 3.82
N ASP A 141 30.62 15.86 3.48
CA ASP A 141 31.35 16.71 4.44
C ASP A 141 32.13 15.90 5.49
N GLY A 142 32.76 14.80 5.07
CA GLY A 142 33.50 13.90 5.96
C GLY A 142 32.62 12.95 6.77
N VAL A 143 31.41 12.65 6.30
CA VAL A 143 30.51 11.64 6.88
C VAL A 143 30.19 10.60 5.82
N ASP A 144 30.52 9.34 6.08
CA ASP A 144 30.18 8.22 5.21
C ASP A 144 28.72 7.80 5.43
N VAL A 145 27.98 7.66 4.32
CA VAL A 145 26.58 7.26 4.34
C VAL A 145 26.40 6.01 3.51
N SER A 146 25.76 4.99 4.09
CA SER A 146 25.40 3.75 3.40
C SER A 146 23.93 3.42 3.61
N LEU A 147 23.34 2.76 2.62
CA LEU A 147 21.94 2.31 2.61
C LEU A 147 21.88 0.79 2.49
N ARG A 148 21.04 0.15 3.30
CA ARG A 148 20.62 -1.24 3.12
C ARG A 148 19.09 -1.28 3.08
N LEU A 149 18.55 -1.95 2.07
CA LEU A 149 17.11 -2.20 1.95
C LEU A 149 16.82 -3.61 2.43
N GLN A 150 15.76 -3.79 3.19
CA GLN A 150 15.34 -5.09 3.72
C GLN A 150 13.85 -5.30 3.42
N PRO A 151 13.39 -6.54 3.19
CA PRO A 151 11.98 -6.80 2.89
C PRO A 151 11.05 -6.27 3.99
N ALA A 152 10.05 -5.48 3.59
CA ALA A 152 9.03 -4.98 4.51
C ALA A 152 7.76 -5.84 4.52
N GLY A 153 7.57 -6.73 3.55
CA GLY A 153 6.41 -7.63 3.48
C GLY A 153 5.07 -6.95 3.17
N HIS A 154 5.05 -5.66 2.82
CA HIS A 154 3.84 -4.86 2.61
C HIS A 154 3.25 -5.02 1.20
N ILE A 155 4.09 -4.82 0.18
CA ILE A 155 3.82 -5.18 -1.23
C ILE A 155 5.07 -5.79 -1.83
N LEU A 156 4.96 -6.43 -3.01
CA LEU A 156 6.13 -6.96 -3.69
C LEU A 156 7.12 -5.83 -4.01
N GLY A 157 8.36 -5.96 -3.53
CA GLY A 157 9.37 -4.91 -3.66
C GLY A 157 9.39 -3.86 -2.55
N SER A 158 8.49 -3.93 -1.57
CA SER A 158 8.51 -3.04 -0.41
C SER A 158 9.71 -3.31 0.50
N ALA A 159 10.28 -2.23 1.02
CA ALA A 159 11.45 -2.28 1.89
C ALA A 159 11.36 -1.30 3.06
N TYR A 160 11.89 -1.72 4.20
CA TYR A 160 12.37 -0.78 5.19
C TYR A 160 13.82 -0.41 4.87
N ALA A 161 14.17 0.85 5.10
CA ALA A 161 15.46 1.43 4.75
C ALA A 161 16.32 1.60 6.00
N GLU A 162 17.50 0.99 6.01
CA GLU A 162 18.52 1.19 7.02
C GLU A 162 19.60 2.14 6.49
N LEU A 163 19.80 3.27 7.17
CA LEU A 163 20.80 4.27 6.84
C LEU A 163 21.88 4.27 7.91
N LYS A 164 23.09 3.87 7.53
CA LYS A 164 24.28 3.92 8.38
C LYS A 164 25.02 5.21 8.10
N VAL A 165 25.21 6.00 9.15
CA VAL A 165 25.91 7.28 9.14
C VAL A 165 27.11 7.17 10.07
N SER A 166 28.30 7.29 9.50
CA SER A 166 29.57 7.14 10.20
C SER A 166 30.41 8.39 9.96
N ALA A 167 31.01 8.99 10.98
CA ALA A 167 32.01 10.03 10.67
C ALA A 167 33.17 9.37 9.90
N ALA A 168 33.60 9.98 8.80
CA ALA A 168 34.72 9.46 8.04
C ALA A 168 35.96 9.51 8.95
N GLY A 169 36.62 8.35 9.11
CA GLY A 169 37.74 8.23 10.03
C GLY A 169 38.84 9.25 9.72
N ARG A 170 39.06 10.22 10.61
CA ARG A 170 40.28 11.04 10.56
C ARG A 170 41.42 10.21 11.12
N ARG A 171 42.39 9.83 10.27
CA ARG A 171 43.69 9.33 10.74
C ARG A 171 44.41 10.48 11.46
N ILE A 172 44.25 10.56 12.77
CA ILE A 172 45.05 11.44 13.63
C ILE A 172 46.00 10.55 14.44
N SER A 173 47.30 10.76 14.25
CA SER A 173 48.39 10.24 15.10
C SER A 173 48.34 8.77 15.54
N GLY A 174 48.08 7.85 14.60
CA GLY A 174 48.30 6.41 14.82
C GLY A 174 47.31 5.70 15.76
N LYS A 175 46.25 6.39 16.21
CA LYS A 175 45.09 5.78 16.87
C LYS A 175 43.84 6.03 16.04
N THR A 176 43.27 4.97 15.49
CA THR A 176 41.96 5.02 14.83
C THR A 176 40.90 5.10 15.93
N GLU A 177 40.47 6.29 16.31
CA GLU A 177 39.15 6.42 16.95
C GLU A 177 38.12 6.11 15.86
N THR A 178 37.59 4.89 15.84
CA THR A 178 36.43 4.56 15.01
C THR A 178 35.26 5.36 15.54
N PRO A 179 34.70 6.33 14.79
CA PRO A 179 33.51 7.03 15.23
C PRO A 179 32.38 6.03 15.42
N GLU A 180 31.55 6.18 16.45
CA GLU A 180 30.38 5.31 16.62
C GLU A 180 29.40 5.53 15.46
N ASP A 181 29.20 4.49 14.65
CA ASP A 181 28.17 4.45 13.63
C ASP A 181 26.79 4.72 14.25
N THR A 182 25.98 5.55 13.59
CA THR A 182 24.55 5.70 13.90
C THR A 182 23.72 5.05 12.78
N VAL A 183 22.80 4.17 13.15
CA VAL A 183 21.86 3.51 12.23
C VAL A 183 20.47 4.10 12.42
N VAL A 184 19.96 4.75 11.38
CA VAL A 184 18.58 5.25 11.30
C VAL A 184 17.77 4.31 10.43
N VAL A 185 16.66 3.80 10.94
CA VAL A 185 15.76 2.92 10.20
C VAL A 185 14.46 3.65 9.90
N PHE A 186 14.05 3.64 8.64
CA PHE A 186 12.71 4.06 8.21
C PHE A 186 11.94 2.81 7.80
N SER A 187 10.84 2.52 8.48
CA SER A 187 10.07 1.29 8.22
C SER A 187 9.43 1.28 6.84
N GLY A 188 9.09 2.46 6.28
CA GLY A 188 8.02 2.52 5.28
C GLY A 188 6.75 1.92 5.88
N ASP A 189 5.98 1.22 5.05
CA ASP A 189 4.88 0.39 5.53
C ASP A 189 5.35 -1.04 5.73
N LEU A 190 4.99 -1.62 6.88
CA LEU A 190 5.34 -2.99 7.24
C LEU A 190 4.16 -3.90 6.97
N GLY A 191 4.44 -5.06 6.39
CA GLY A 191 3.47 -6.11 6.08
C GLY A 191 2.90 -6.79 7.31
N ALA A 192 1.62 -7.18 7.23
CA ALA A 192 1.09 -8.19 8.12
C ALA A 192 1.77 -9.56 7.84
N PRO A 193 2.04 -10.38 8.87
CA PRO A 193 2.53 -11.73 8.67
C PRO A 193 1.57 -12.59 7.84
N PHE A 194 2.14 -13.55 7.12
CA PHE A 194 1.43 -14.48 6.24
C PHE A 194 0.66 -13.79 5.13
N THR A 195 1.13 -12.64 4.65
CA THR A 195 0.55 -11.97 3.48
C THR A 195 0.85 -12.81 2.23
N PRO A 196 -0.16 -13.18 1.43
CA PRO A 196 0.06 -14.01 0.24
C PRO A 196 1.16 -13.44 -0.66
N LEU A 197 2.02 -14.33 -1.19
CA LEU A 197 3.16 -14.02 -2.06
C LEU A 197 4.35 -13.34 -1.38
N LEU A 198 4.21 -12.76 -0.20
CA LEU A 198 5.23 -11.87 0.37
C LEU A 198 5.95 -12.53 1.55
N PRO A 199 7.29 -12.42 1.63
CA PRO A 199 8.01 -12.84 2.81
C PRO A 199 7.67 -11.95 4.01
N ASP A 200 7.57 -12.56 5.19
CA ASP A 200 7.32 -11.84 6.44
C ASP A 200 8.47 -10.85 6.76
N PRO A 201 8.17 -9.64 7.27
CA PRO A 201 9.20 -8.68 7.65
C PRO A 201 10.03 -9.17 8.85
N ALA A 202 11.36 -9.18 8.68
CA ALA A 202 12.29 -9.44 9.77
C ALA A 202 12.69 -8.13 10.48
N PRO A 203 12.82 -8.11 11.81
CA PRO A 203 13.36 -6.96 12.54
C PRO A 203 14.80 -6.60 12.13
N PRO A 204 15.21 -5.32 12.15
CA PRO A 204 16.58 -4.93 11.88
C PRO A 204 17.54 -5.41 12.98
N GLU A 205 18.77 -5.74 12.59
CA GLU A 205 19.85 -6.15 13.50
C GLU A 205 20.23 -5.04 14.49
N ARG A 206 20.04 -3.77 14.09
CA ARG A 206 20.28 -2.57 14.90
C ARG A 206 19.46 -1.40 14.37
N ALA A 207 18.89 -0.61 15.27
CA ALA A 207 18.34 0.71 14.97
C ALA A 207 18.61 1.62 16.16
N ASP A 208 19.41 2.67 15.98
CA ASP A 208 19.62 3.68 17.04
C ASP A 208 18.45 4.67 17.06
N ILE A 209 17.93 5.01 15.88
CA ILE A 209 16.69 5.77 15.68
C ILE A 209 15.79 4.97 14.75
N LEU A 210 14.55 4.73 15.16
CA LEU A 210 13.54 4.05 14.35
C LEU A 210 12.41 5.02 14.01
N VAL A 211 12.13 5.22 12.73
CA VAL A 211 10.91 5.87 12.23
C VAL A 211 9.97 4.75 11.81
N LEU A 212 8.85 4.61 12.52
CA LEU A 212 7.94 3.48 12.43
C LEU A 212 6.53 3.94 12.01
N GLU A 213 5.93 3.23 11.05
CA GLU A 213 4.52 3.42 10.70
C GLU A 213 3.57 3.08 11.88
N SER A 214 2.33 3.52 11.80
CA SER A 214 1.37 3.35 12.90
C SER A 214 -0.07 3.23 12.43
N THR A 215 -0.26 2.72 11.20
CA THR A 215 -1.57 2.68 10.52
C THR A 215 -2.62 1.96 11.36
N TYR A 216 -2.25 0.81 11.93
CA TYR A 216 -3.09 0.00 12.82
C TYR A 216 -2.56 -0.05 14.26
N GLY A 217 -1.94 1.04 14.71
CA GLY A 217 -1.39 1.16 16.05
C GLY A 217 -2.42 0.99 17.19
N ASP A 218 -3.72 1.08 16.91
CA ASP A 218 -4.85 0.91 17.83
C ASP A 218 -5.58 -0.44 17.69
N ARG A 219 -5.21 -1.31 16.75
CA ARG A 219 -6.01 -2.47 16.36
C ARG A 219 -5.20 -3.75 16.20
N LEU A 220 -5.91 -4.86 16.27
CA LEU A 220 -5.41 -6.20 15.97
C LEU A 220 -6.13 -6.76 14.75
N HIS A 221 -5.41 -7.52 13.93
CA HIS A 221 -5.95 -8.20 12.77
C HIS A 221 -6.50 -9.58 13.12
N ASP A 222 -7.49 -10.02 12.34
CA ASP A 222 -7.91 -11.42 12.37
C ASP A 222 -6.78 -12.31 11.85
N GLY A 223 -6.64 -13.50 12.43
CA GLY A 223 -5.70 -14.50 11.92
C GLY A 223 -6.04 -14.98 10.51
N ARG A 224 -5.05 -15.55 9.81
CA ARG A 224 -5.16 -15.98 8.41
C ARG A 224 -6.34 -16.90 8.11
N GLU A 225 -6.57 -17.92 8.92
CA GLU A 225 -7.70 -18.84 8.74
C GLU A 225 -9.05 -18.11 8.88
N GLN A 226 -9.16 -17.22 9.86
CA GLN A 226 -10.39 -16.48 10.13
C GLN A 226 -10.72 -15.49 9.00
N ARG A 227 -9.72 -14.73 8.50
CA ARG A 227 -9.96 -13.80 7.38
C ARG A 227 -10.37 -14.55 6.10
N ARG A 228 -9.77 -15.70 5.84
CA ARG A 228 -10.07 -16.54 4.66
C ARG A 228 -11.48 -17.13 4.74
N GLU A 229 -11.87 -17.63 5.90
CA GLU A 229 -13.25 -18.11 6.11
C GLU A 229 -14.26 -16.96 6.03
N LYS A 230 -13.95 -15.77 6.55
CA LYS A 230 -14.80 -14.58 6.37
C LYS A 230 -14.95 -14.20 4.90
N LEU A 231 -13.87 -14.25 4.10
CA LEU A 231 -13.94 -13.99 2.66
C LEU A 231 -14.89 -14.99 1.98
N ARG A 232 -14.71 -16.29 2.25
CA ARG A 232 -15.58 -17.34 1.73
C ARG A 232 -17.04 -17.10 2.08
N GLN A 233 -17.32 -16.78 3.34
CA GLN A 233 -18.69 -16.52 3.81
C GLN A 233 -19.32 -15.31 3.12
N VAL A 234 -18.57 -14.23 2.90
CA VAL A 234 -19.07 -13.04 2.19
C VAL A 234 -19.35 -13.35 0.72
N ILE A 235 -18.46 -14.08 0.04
CA ILE A 235 -18.67 -14.53 -1.35
C ILE A 235 -19.94 -15.38 -1.43
N VAL A 236 -20.03 -16.46 -0.66
CA VAL A 236 -21.21 -17.36 -0.64
C VAL A 236 -22.48 -16.59 -0.32
N ARG A 237 -22.45 -15.68 0.67
CA ARG A 237 -23.60 -14.86 1.04
C ARG A 237 -24.07 -13.99 -0.13
N SER A 238 -23.15 -13.29 -0.79
CA SER A 238 -23.49 -12.35 -1.85
C SER A 238 -24.07 -13.05 -3.08
N LEU A 239 -23.62 -14.29 -3.35
CA LEU A 239 -24.11 -15.05 -4.49
C LEU A 239 -25.51 -15.66 -4.25
N LYS A 240 -25.91 -15.89 -2.99
CA LYS A 240 -27.22 -16.51 -2.64
C LYS A 240 -28.44 -15.74 -3.14
N ASN A 241 -28.40 -14.41 -3.18
CA ASN A 241 -29.50 -13.59 -3.66
C ASN A 241 -29.37 -13.25 -5.17
N ARG A 242 -28.45 -13.92 -5.87
CA ARG A 242 -28.06 -13.66 -7.26
C ARG A 242 -27.67 -12.19 -7.46
N GLY A 243 -26.86 -11.65 -6.56
CA GLY A 243 -26.30 -10.30 -6.63
C GLY A 243 -24.79 -10.29 -6.92
N ALA A 244 -24.23 -9.10 -7.13
CA ALA A 244 -22.79 -8.92 -7.32
C ALA A 244 -22.10 -8.53 -6.01
N LEU A 245 -20.92 -9.10 -5.77
CA LEU A 245 -20.01 -8.66 -4.73
C LEU A 245 -19.01 -7.65 -5.29
N LEU A 246 -19.13 -6.38 -4.90
CA LEU A 246 -18.19 -5.34 -5.28
C LEU A 246 -17.04 -5.26 -4.30
N VAL A 247 -15.80 -5.36 -4.79
CA VAL A 247 -14.57 -5.31 -3.99
C VAL A 247 -13.71 -4.16 -4.49
N PRO A 248 -13.81 -2.96 -3.88
CA PRO A 248 -12.87 -1.87 -4.12
C PRO A 248 -11.45 -2.30 -3.70
N ALA A 249 -10.51 -2.29 -4.64
CA ALA A 249 -9.12 -2.68 -4.37
C ALA A 249 -8.11 -1.72 -5.00
N PHE A 250 -6.94 -1.62 -4.38
CA PHE A 250 -5.77 -0.99 -5.01
C PHE A 250 -5.20 -1.91 -6.08
N SER A 251 -4.76 -1.32 -7.19
CA SER A 251 -4.22 -2.05 -8.34
C SER A 251 -2.90 -2.80 -8.03
N ILE A 252 -2.25 -2.46 -6.93
CA ILE A 252 -1.01 -3.10 -6.45
C ILE A 252 -1.17 -3.58 -5.00
N GLY A 253 -0.72 -4.80 -4.74
CA GLY A 253 -0.88 -5.49 -3.46
C GLY A 253 -2.24 -6.15 -3.35
N ARG A 254 -3.26 -5.37 -2.95
CA ARG A 254 -4.58 -5.88 -2.56
C ARG A 254 -5.27 -6.73 -3.61
N THR A 255 -5.21 -6.31 -4.88
CA THR A 255 -5.83 -7.08 -5.98
C THR A 255 -5.16 -8.46 -6.10
N GLN A 256 -3.83 -8.51 -6.08
CA GLN A 256 -3.08 -9.77 -6.22
C GLN A 256 -3.31 -10.71 -5.03
N GLU A 257 -3.31 -10.20 -3.80
CA GLU A 257 -3.60 -10.99 -2.61
C GLU A 257 -5.00 -11.61 -2.63
N LEU A 258 -6.01 -10.83 -3.05
CA LEU A 258 -7.38 -11.34 -3.16
C LEU A 258 -7.52 -12.40 -4.25
N LEU A 259 -6.85 -12.21 -5.39
CA LEU A 259 -6.85 -13.20 -6.46
C LEU A 259 -6.24 -14.53 -6.00
N TYR A 260 -5.11 -14.48 -5.29
CA TYR A 260 -4.48 -15.65 -4.70
C TYR A 260 -5.45 -16.40 -3.77
N GLU A 261 -6.14 -15.67 -2.88
CA GLU A 261 -7.05 -16.27 -1.90
C GLU A 261 -8.34 -16.80 -2.53
N MET A 262 -8.88 -16.12 -3.53
CA MET A 262 -10.04 -16.60 -4.29
C MET A 262 -9.68 -17.87 -5.07
N GLU A 263 -8.51 -17.92 -5.71
CA GLU A 263 -8.02 -19.12 -6.40
C GLU A 263 -7.84 -20.29 -5.42
N ALA A 264 -7.26 -20.02 -4.24
CA ALA A 264 -7.16 -20.99 -3.15
C ALA A 264 -8.53 -21.55 -2.73
N LEU A 265 -9.52 -20.68 -2.51
CA LEU A 265 -10.89 -21.07 -2.17
C LEU A 265 -11.56 -21.90 -3.27
N ILE A 266 -11.43 -21.50 -4.54
CA ILE A 266 -11.99 -22.23 -5.67
C ILE A 266 -11.43 -23.65 -5.73
N ALA A 267 -10.10 -23.82 -5.64
CA ALA A 267 -9.52 -25.15 -5.73
C ALA A 267 -9.86 -26.05 -4.53
N GLU A 268 -9.98 -25.48 -3.32
CA GLU A 268 -10.37 -26.24 -2.13
C GLU A 268 -11.84 -26.67 -2.17
N HIS A 269 -12.72 -25.84 -2.74
CA HIS A 269 -14.16 -26.06 -2.78
C HIS A 269 -14.68 -26.45 -4.16
N ARG A 270 -13.82 -26.92 -5.08
CA ARG A 270 -14.20 -27.18 -6.48
C ARG A 270 -15.38 -28.13 -6.65
N ASN A 271 -15.56 -29.05 -5.71
CA ASN A 271 -16.62 -30.06 -5.71
C ASN A 271 -17.87 -29.62 -4.91
N ASP A 272 -17.86 -28.41 -4.37
CA ASP A 272 -18.95 -27.83 -3.60
C ASP A 272 -19.69 -26.75 -4.42
N GLU A 273 -20.88 -26.40 -3.96
CA GLU A 273 -21.62 -25.25 -4.48
C GLU A 273 -21.27 -23.97 -3.70
N ALA A 274 -20.96 -22.89 -4.41
CA ALA A 274 -20.80 -21.55 -3.83
C ALA A 274 -22.17 -20.93 -3.50
N ALA A 275 -23.17 -21.20 -4.33
CA ALA A 275 -24.58 -20.90 -4.09
C ALA A 275 -25.45 -21.94 -4.82
N GLU A 276 -26.75 -21.97 -4.54
CA GLU A 276 -27.70 -22.87 -5.22
C GLU A 276 -27.59 -22.73 -6.75
N GLU A 277 -27.29 -23.84 -7.43
CA GLU A 277 -27.03 -23.92 -8.88
C GLU A 277 -25.80 -23.13 -9.36
N LEU A 278 -24.83 -22.87 -8.48
CA LEU A 278 -23.57 -22.19 -8.80
C LEU A 278 -22.38 -22.91 -8.13
N PRO A 279 -21.76 -23.88 -8.82
CA PRO A 279 -20.50 -24.48 -8.39
C PRO A 279 -19.39 -23.44 -8.23
N TRP A 280 -18.41 -23.71 -7.36
CA TRP A 280 -17.23 -22.83 -7.24
C TRP A 280 -16.43 -22.73 -8.54
N ASP A 281 -16.39 -23.80 -9.34
CA ASP A 281 -15.68 -23.80 -10.62
C ASP A 281 -16.33 -22.84 -11.65
N ASP A 282 -17.62 -22.51 -11.50
CA ASP A 282 -18.38 -21.60 -12.37
C ASP A 282 -18.46 -20.15 -11.85
N LEU A 283 -17.79 -19.85 -10.73
CA LEU A 283 -17.79 -18.50 -10.14
C LEU A 283 -17.09 -17.51 -11.07
N GLU A 284 -17.80 -16.48 -11.52
CA GLU A 284 -17.18 -15.41 -12.32
C GLU A 284 -16.52 -14.35 -11.44
N ILE A 285 -15.23 -14.10 -11.66
CA ILE A 285 -14.45 -13.05 -10.99
C ILE A 285 -14.00 -12.03 -12.03
N ILE A 286 -14.65 -10.87 -12.04
CA ILE A 286 -14.34 -9.77 -12.94
C ILE A 286 -13.24 -8.90 -12.32
N VAL A 287 -12.11 -8.79 -13.00
CA VAL A 287 -11.01 -7.90 -12.62
C VAL A 287 -11.00 -6.69 -13.54
N ASP A 288 -11.41 -5.56 -12.98
CA ASP A 288 -11.58 -4.32 -13.70
C ASP A 288 -10.56 -3.25 -13.28
N SER A 289 -9.30 -3.52 -13.64
CA SER A 289 -8.16 -2.65 -13.38
C SER A 289 -7.02 -2.91 -14.37
N PRO A 290 -6.88 -2.09 -15.44
CA PRO A 290 -5.80 -2.25 -16.42
C PRO A 290 -4.41 -2.17 -15.79
N LEU A 291 -4.27 -1.31 -14.78
CA LEU A 291 -3.02 -1.20 -14.04
C LEU A 291 -2.73 -2.49 -13.25
N ALA A 292 -3.74 -3.10 -12.61
CA ALA A 292 -3.52 -4.34 -11.86
C ALA A 292 -3.05 -5.49 -12.74
N LEU A 293 -3.53 -5.56 -13.99
CA LEU A 293 -3.09 -6.57 -14.96
C LEU A 293 -1.60 -6.40 -15.30
N ARG A 294 -1.21 -5.18 -15.70
CA ARG A 294 0.21 -4.87 -16.00
C ARG A 294 1.11 -5.13 -14.80
N ILE A 295 0.64 -4.87 -13.59
CA ILE A 295 1.37 -5.14 -12.35
C ILE A 295 1.47 -6.65 -12.09
N THR A 296 0.41 -7.40 -12.34
CA THR A 296 0.38 -8.86 -12.20
C THR A 296 1.39 -9.53 -13.13
N GLU A 297 1.54 -9.04 -14.36
CA GLU A 297 2.61 -9.48 -15.28
C GLU A 297 4.02 -9.22 -14.73
N VAL A 298 4.22 -8.13 -13.99
CA VAL A 298 5.50 -7.87 -13.32
C VAL A 298 5.70 -8.81 -12.14
N TYR A 299 4.65 -9.05 -11.33
CA TYR A 299 4.71 -9.98 -10.21
C TYR A 299 5.10 -11.38 -10.67
N ASP A 300 4.59 -11.80 -11.83
CA ASP A 300 4.92 -13.10 -12.43
C ASP A 300 6.41 -13.25 -12.79
N ARG A 301 7.03 -12.18 -13.30
CA ARG A 301 8.48 -12.16 -13.57
C ARG A 301 9.33 -12.11 -12.30
N LEU A 302 8.72 -11.74 -11.18
CA LEU A 302 9.34 -11.59 -9.87
C LEU A 302 9.05 -12.77 -8.93
N ARG A 303 8.61 -13.93 -9.46
CA ARG A 303 8.37 -15.15 -8.68
C ARG A 303 9.52 -15.58 -7.77
N HIS A 304 10.76 -15.25 -8.10
CA HIS A 304 11.94 -15.54 -7.26
C HIS A 304 11.97 -14.75 -5.94
N LEU A 305 11.12 -13.72 -5.80
CA LEU A 305 10.91 -12.95 -4.57
C LEU A 305 9.67 -13.41 -3.79
N TRP A 306 8.92 -14.39 -4.31
CA TRP A 306 7.73 -14.89 -3.64
C TRP A 306 8.12 -15.73 -2.43
N ASP A 307 7.22 -15.81 -1.47
CA ASP A 307 7.38 -16.70 -0.34
C ASP A 307 7.38 -18.18 -0.74
N GLN A 308 7.74 -19.03 0.22
CA GLN A 308 7.83 -20.46 -0.01
C GLN A 308 6.46 -21.06 -0.38
N GLU A 309 5.39 -20.61 0.26
CA GLU A 309 4.05 -21.14 0.02
C GLU A 309 3.58 -20.88 -1.42
N ALA A 310 3.69 -19.64 -1.90
CA ALA A 310 3.29 -19.32 -3.27
C ALA A 310 4.13 -20.09 -4.29
N THR A 311 5.42 -20.29 -4.00
CA THR A 311 6.30 -21.13 -4.83
C THR A 311 5.81 -22.57 -4.89
N GLU A 312 5.37 -23.14 -3.76
CA GLU A 312 4.80 -24.48 -3.70
C GLU A 312 3.47 -24.58 -4.46
N VAL A 313 2.60 -23.57 -4.37
CA VAL A 313 1.34 -23.50 -5.15
C VAL A 313 1.62 -23.56 -6.65
N VAL A 314 2.56 -22.75 -7.14
CA VAL A 314 2.96 -22.75 -8.56
C VAL A 314 3.58 -24.09 -8.96
N SER A 315 4.39 -24.71 -8.08
CA SER A 315 5.00 -26.01 -8.37
C SER A 315 3.98 -27.14 -8.57
N LYS A 316 2.77 -26.99 -8.02
CA LYS A 316 1.63 -27.90 -8.20
C LYS A 316 0.85 -27.64 -9.51
N GLY A 317 1.33 -26.73 -10.36
CA GLY A 317 0.68 -26.37 -11.63
C GLY A 317 -0.50 -25.41 -11.48
N ARG A 318 -0.66 -24.79 -10.31
CA ARG A 318 -1.69 -23.77 -10.08
C ARG A 318 -1.20 -22.38 -10.50
N HIS A 319 -2.15 -21.51 -10.84
CA HIS A 319 -1.88 -20.17 -11.35
C HIS A 319 -2.62 -19.13 -10.49
N PRO A 320 -2.12 -18.79 -9.29
CA PRO A 320 -2.88 -18.04 -8.30
C PRO A 320 -3.25 -16.60 -8.70
N LEU A 321 -2.62 -16.06 -9.74
CA LEU A 321 -2.88 -14.72 -10.26
C LEU A 321 -3.50 -14.72 -11.67
N SER A 322 -3.76 -15.89 -12.25
CA SER A 322 -4.34 -16.05 -13.59
C SER A 322 -5.01 -17.42 -13.71
N PHE A 323 -6.31 -17.47 -13.44
CA PHE A 323 -7.09 -18.71 -13.39
C PHE A 323 -8.40 -18.58 -14.18
N GLU A 324 -9.01 -19.72 -14.55
CA GLU A 324 -10.08 -19.81 -15.57
C GLU A 324 -11.32 -18.96 -15.25
N GLN A 325 -11.62 -18.77 -13.98
CA GLN A 325 -12.75 -17.98 -13.47
C GLN A 325 -12.57 -16.46 -13.64
N MET A 326 -11.39 -15.99 -14.05
CA MET A 326 -11.10 -14.56 -14.16
C MET A 326 -11.54 -13.98 -15.51
N THR A 327 -12.43 -12.99 -15.47
CA THR A 327 -12.75 -12.12 -16.61
C THR A 327 -12.01 -10.79 -16.46
N VAL A 328 -11.09 -10.51 -17.36
CA VAL A 328 -10.23 -9.33 -17.31
C VAL A 328 -10.79 -8.19 -18.19
N ILE A 329 -10.90 -6.98 -17.63
CA ILE A 329 -11.42 -5.81 -18.35
C ILE A 329 -10.31 -4.77 -18.57
N GLU A 330 -9.91 -4.59 -19.82
CA GLU A 330 -8.84 -3.65 -20.20
C GLU A 330 -9.37 -2.32 -20.73
N SER A 331 -10.36 -2.34 -21.63
CA SER A 331 -10.80 -1.14 -22.32
C SER A 331 -11.89 -0.38 -21.55
N HIS A 332 -11.99 0.93 -21.81
CA HIS A 332 -13.08 1.73 -21.25
C HIS A 332 -14.45 1.26 -21.76
N THR A 333 -14.53 0.85 -23.03
CA THR A 333 -15.77 0.35 -23.65
C THR A 333 -16.24 -0.93 -22.96
N ASP A 334 -15.35 -1.89 -22.74
CA ASP A 334 -15.69 -3.14 -22.06
C ASP A 334 -16.12 -2.89 -20.61
N HIS A 335 -15.43 -1.99 -19.91
CA HIS A 335 -15.85 -1.53 -18.58
C HIS A 335 -17.30 -1.01 -18.57
N ARG A 336 -17.67 -0.15 -19.51
CA ARG A 336 -19.05 0.37 -19.62
C ARG A 336 -20.05 -0.75 -19.91
N ASN A 337 -19.71 -1.64 -20.84
CA ASN A 337 -20.55 -2.79 -21.21
C ASN A 337 -20.77 -3.72 -20.01
N THR A 338 -19.73 -4.00 -19.22
CA THR A 338 -19.81 -4.85 -18.03
C THR A 338 -20.70 -4.23 -16.95
N VAL A 339 -20.53 -2.93 -16.65
CA VAL A 339 -21.40 -2.22 -15.70
C VAL A 339 -22.88 -2.30 -16.12
N ASP A 340 -23.17 -2.07 -17.41
CA ASP A 340 -24.54 -2.12 -17.94
C ASP A 340 -25.10 -3.56 -17.99
N TYR A 341 -24.25 -4.55 -18.26
CA TYR A 341 -24.60 -5.97 -18.21
C TYR A 341 -25.01 -6.41 -16.81
N LEU A 342 -24.21 -6.10 -15.79
CA LEU A 342 -24.49 -6.48 -14.40
C LEU A 342 -25.77 -5.81 -13.88
N LYS A 343 -25.95 -4.52 -14.20
CA LYS A 343 -27.16 -3.78 -13.81
C LYS A 343 -28.44 -4.38 -14.39
N ARG A 344 -28.38 -4.92 -15.61
CA ARG A 344 -29.55 -5.50 -16.31
C ARG A 344 -29.83 -6.94 -15.89
N THR A 345 -28.80 -7.74 -15.68
CA THR A 345 -28.93 -9.20 -15.56
C THR A 345 -28.94 -9.69 -14.12
N ALA A 346 -28.35 -8.93 -13.18
CA ALA A 346 -28.06 -9.40 -11.84
C ALA A 346 -27.36 -10.77 -11.85
N ARG A 347 -26.38 -10.92 -12.75
CA ARG A 347 -25.53 -12.10 -12.78
C ARG A 347 -24.75 -12.17 -11.45
N PRO A 348 -24.78 -13.31 -10.72
CA PRO A 348 -23.94 -13.47 -9.55
C PRO A 348 -22.47 -13.54 -9.95
N CYS A 349 -21.67 -12.60 -9.46
CA CYS A 349 -20.24 -12.51 -9.74
C CYS A 349 -19.51 -11.73 -8.63
N VAL A 350 -18.19 -11.85 -8.59
CA VAL A 350 -17.32 -10.96 -7.82
C VAL A 350 -16.70 -9.94 -8.77
N VAL A 351 -16.70 -8.66 -8.40
CA VAL A 351 -16.06 -7.59 -9.16
C VAL A 351 -14.96 -6.96 -8.33
N VAL A 352 -13.71 -7.19 -8.70
CA VAL A 352 -12.53 -6.52 -8.12
C VAL A 352 -12.15 -5.37 -9.04
N ALA A 353 -12.35 -4.14 -8.59
CA ALA A 353 -12.13 -2.95 -9.44
C ALA A 353 -11.24 -1.90 -8.77
N ALA A 354 -10.47 -1.20 -9.61
CA ALA A 354 -9.55 -0.16 -9.17
C ALA A 354 -10.25 1.00 -8.45
N GLY A 355 -9.68 1.39 -7.31
CA GLY A 355 -10.13 2.51 -6.48
C GLY A 355 -10.38 2.06 -5.04
N GLY A 356 -9.35 1.56 -4.35
CA GLY A 356 -9.49 0.90 -3.04
C GLY A 356 -10.19 1.72 -1.95
N MET A 357 -10.15 3.05 -2.03
CA MET A 357 -10.86 3.97 -1.13
C MET A 357 -12.09 4.66 -1.74
N CYS A 358 -12.51 4.22 -2.93
CA CYS A 358 -13.64 4.76 -3.69
C CYS A 358 -13.57 6.26 -4.04
N ALA A 359 -12.39 6.89 -3.95
CA ALA A 359 -12.18 8.30 -4.31
C ALA A 359 -12.10 8.56 -5.83
N GLY A 360 -12.18 7.50 -6.64
CA GLY A 360 -12.06 7.53 -8.09
C GLY A 360 -11.87 6.12 -8.65
N GLY A 361 -11.52 6.03 -9.93
CA GLY A 361 -11.28 4.76 -10.59
C GLY A 361 -12.56 4.05 -11.05
N ARG A 362 -12.41 2.82 -11.54
CA ARG A 362 -13.49 2.07 -12.18
C ARG A 362 -14.55 1.60 -11.20
N ILE A 363 -14.19 1.37 -9.95
CA ILE A 363 -15.14 0.95 -8.89
C ILE A 363 -16.30 1.95 -8.73
N VAL A 364 -16.06 3.25 -8.92
CA VAL A 364 -17.08 4.29 -8.76
C VAL A 364 -18.25 4.06 -9.72
N ASN A 365 -18.01 3.60 -10.95
CA ASN A 365 -19.07 3.32 -11.90
C ASN A 365 -19.94 2.12 -11.48
N TYR A 366 -19.33 1.08 -10.90
CA TYR A 366 -20.07 -0.04 -10.34
C TYR A 366 -20.91 0.38 -9.12
N LEU A 367 -20.32 1.15 -8.21
CA LEU A 367 -21.00 1.68 -7.02
C LEU A 367 -22.24 2.51 -7.42
N LYS A 368 -22.08 3.46 -8.34
CA LYS A 368 -23.19 4.27 -8.86
C LYS A 368 -24.31 3.43 -9.49
N ALA A 369 -23.95 2.34 -10.17
CA ALA A 369 -24.90 1.50 -10.88
C ALA A 369 -25.63 0.50 -9.97
N LEU A 370 -24.96 -0.04 -8.94
CA LEU A 370 -25.39 -1.24 -8.23
C LEU A 370 -25.61 -1.06 -6.72
N MET A 371 -25.06 -0.01 -6.08
CA MET A 371 -25.18 0.21 -4.62
C MET A 371 -26.64 0.38 -4.14
N GLY A 372 -27.51 0.88 -5.02
CA GLY A 372 -28.93 1.04 -4.76
C GLY A 372 -29.75 -0.26 -4.84
N ASP A 373 -29.16 -1.37 -5.30
CA ASP A 373 -29.80 -2.69 -5.32
C ASP A 373 -29.50 -3.44 -4.01
N PRO A 374 -30.52 -3.88 -3.24
CA PRO A 374 -30.30 -4.63 -1.99
C PRO A 374 -29.67 -6.02 -2.20
N ARG A 375 -29.59 -6.51 -3.45
CA ARG A 375 -28.87 -7.75 -3.76
C ARG A 375 -27.36 -7.56 -3.81
N THR A 376 -26.89 -6.35 -4.03
CA THR A 376 -25.46 -6.04 -4.10
C THR A 376 -24.84 -6.08 -2.71
N ASP A 377 -23.64 -6.65 -2.62
CA ASP A 377 -22.78 -6.53 -1.45
C ASP A 377 -21.53 -5.73 -1.82
N ILE A 378 -21.00 -4.97 -0.87
CA ILE A 378 -19.73 -4.23 -0.99
C ILE A 378 -18.80 -4.76 0.08
N LEU A 379 -17.60 -5.19 -0.29
CA LEU A 379 -16.59 -5.71 0.63
C LEU A 379 -15.35 -4.83 0.62
N PHE A 380 -15.06 -4.21 1.77
CA PHE A 380 -13.81 -3.52 2.02
C PHE A 380 -12.79 -4.44 2.69
N VAL A 381 -11.55 -4.41 2.18
CA VAL A 381 -10.46 -5.35 2.53
C VAL A 381 -9.16 -4.63 2.92
N GLY A 382 -9.24 -3.31 3.11
CA GLY A 382 -8.09 -2.48 3.47
C GLY A 382 -8.54 -1.19 4.14
N TYR A 383 -7.57 -0.41 4.61
CA TYR A 383 -7.83 0.86 5.29
C TYR A 383 -8.65 1.83 4.43
N GLN A 384 -9.59 2.53 5.08
CA GLN A 384 -10.42 3.55 4.44
C GLN A 384 -10.18 4.87 5.16
N ALA A 385 -9.34 5.72 4.58
CA ALA A 385 -8.93 6.99 5.17
C ALA A 385 -10.13 7.93 5.36
N HIS A 386 -10.09 8.74 6.43
CA HIS A 386 -11.12 9.73 6.68
C HIS A 386 -11.27 10.72 5.52
N GLY A 387 -12.51 11.07 5.20
CA GLY A 387 -12.83 11.97 4.08
C GLY A 387 -12.79 11.31 2.69
N THR A 388 -12.69 9.98 2.61
CA THR A 388 -12.88 9.23 1.37
C THR A 388 -14.30 8.66 1.27
N PRO A 389 -14.87 8.48 0.05
CA PRO A 389 -16.19 7.88 -0.09
C PRO A 389 -16.28 6.45 0.47
N GLY A 390 -15.18 5.69 0.45
CA GLY A 390 -15.15 4.35 1.05
C GLY A 390 -15.38 4.37 2.55
N ARG A 391 -14.81 5.37 3.26
CA ARG A 391 -15.07 5.58 4.69
C ARG A 391 -16.53 6.02 4.94
N GLU A 392 -17.07 6.91 4.12
CA GLU A 392 -18.46 7.35 4.22
C GLU A 392 -19.44 6.18 4.03
N ILE A 393 -19.18 5.27 3.09
CA ILE A 393 -20.00 4.06 2.87
C ILE A 393 -20.00 3.18 4.12
N LEU A 394 -18.85 2.96 4.77
CA LEU A 394 -18.75 2.15 5.99
C LEU A 394 -19.56 2.77 7.14
N GLU A 395 -19.41 4.07 7.37
CA GLU A 395 -20.11 4.79 8.44
C GLU A 395 -21.63 4.88 8.19
N ALA A 396 -22.02 5.10 6.94
CA ALA A 396 -23.41 5.08 6.51
C ALA A 396 -24.04 3.69 6.65
N ALA A 397 -23.30 2.62 6.33
CA ALA A 397 -23.78 1.26 6.53
C ALA A 397 -24.06 0.95 8.01
N LYS A 398 -23.13 1.35 8.91
CA LYS A 398 -23.32 1.22 10.36
C LYS A 398 -24.58 1.97 10.82
N THR A 399 -24.71 3.23 10.43
CA THR A 399 -25.87 4.06 10.80
C THR A 399 -27.18 3.48 10.25
N ARG A 400 -27.16 2.93 9.03
CA ARG A 400 -28.33 2.25 8.42
C ARG A 400 -28.72 1.00 9.20
N MET A 401 -27.76 0.20 9.67
CA MET A 401 -28.04 -0.97 10.51
C MET A 401 -28.65 -0.58 11.86
N GLU A 402 -28.18 0.52 12.46
CA GLU A 402 -28.66 1.00 13.77
C GLU A 402 -30.03 1.69 13.69
N THR A 403 -30.31 2.41 12.60
CA THR A 403 -31.51 3.28 12.50
C THR A 403 -32.55 2.82 11.50
N GLY A 404 -32.21 1.87 10.62
CA GLY A 404 -33.04 1.46 9.48
C GLY A 404 -33.14 2.50 8.35
N LYS A 405 -32.57 3.69 8.51
CA LYS A 405 -32.66 4.77 7.52
C LYS A 405 -31.65 4.58 6.40
N THR A 406 -32.11 4.65 5.15
CA THR A 406 -31.23 4.66 3.98
C THR A 406 -30.51 6.01 3.90
N ILE A 407 -29.18 5.97 3.86
CA ILE A 407 -28.32 7.15 3.70
C ILE A 407 -27.87 7.22 2.24
N THR A 408 -27.75 8.43 1.72
CA THR A 408 -27.20 8.67 0.39
C THR A 408 -25.71 8.98 0.46
N ILE A 409 -24.95 8.44 -0.48
CA ILE A 409 -23.51 8.66 -0.64
C ILE A 409 -23.30 9.57 -1.84
N ASP A 410 -22.42 10.57 -1.71
CA ASP A 410 -22.00 11.41 -2.83
C ASP A 410 -20.86 10.73 -3.60
N LEU A 411 -21.03 10.56 -4.91
CA LEU A 411 -20.00 10.03 -5.81
C LEU A 411 -19.96 10.85 -7.10
N ASP A 412 -18.85 11.54 -7.35
CA ASP A 412 -18.65 12.53 -8.42
C ASP A 412 -19.81 13.54 -8.53
N GLY A 413 -20.28 14.08 -7.39
CA GLY A 413 -21.34 15.10 -7.35
C GLY A 413 -22.76 14.56 -7.60
N GLY A 414 -22.93 13.23 -7.63
CA GLY A 414 -24.24 12.57 -7.66
C GLY A 414 -24.57 11.91 -6.32
N SER A 415 -25.84 11.88 -5.96
CA SER A 415 -26.33 11.29 -4.71
C SER A 415 -26.98 9.92 -4.94
N PHE A 416 -26.44 8.87 -4.29
CA PHE A 416 -26.84 7.47 -4.51
C PHE A 416 -27.27 6.80 -3.20
N PRO A 417 -28.43 6.10 -3.14
CA PRO A 417 -28.89 5.47 -1.91
C PRO A 417 -28.09 4.20 -1.58
N LEU A 418 -27.56 4.12 -0.36
CA LEU A 418 -26.88 2.92 0.13
C LEU A 418 -27.89 1.87 0.60
N ARG A 419 -28.24 0.94 -0.30
CA ARG A 419 -29.09 -0.22 0.03
C ARG A 419 -28.31 -1.54 0.08
N ALA A 420 -27.20 -1.61 -0.66
CA ALA A 420 -26.25 -2.72 -0.62
C ALA A 420 -25.81 -3.05 0.81
N ALA A 421 -25.61 -4.34 1.08
CA ALA A 421 -24.94 -4.77 2.30
C ALA A 421 -23.46 -4.41 2.23
N VAL A 422 -22.88 -3.98 3.35
CA VAL A 422 -21.47 -3.57 3.40
C VAL A 422 -20.75 -4.43 4.42
N HIS A 423 -19.63 -5.00 4.00
CA HIS A 423 -18.77 -5.88 4.77
C HIS A 423 -17.37 -5.28 4.87
N SER A 424 -16.65 -5.63 5.93
CA SER A 424 -15.25 -5.27 6.09
C SER A 424 -14.49 -6.44 6.70
N ILE A 425 -13.34 -6.76 6.14
CA ILE A 425 -12.41 -7.78 6.65
C ILE A 425 -11.09 -7.08 6.96
N SER A 426 -10.74 -6.97 8.25
CA SER A 426 -9.55 -6.25 8.70
C SER A 426 -8.24 -7.00 8.40
N GLY A 427 -8.26 -8.34 8.46
CA GLY A 427 -7.07 -9.17 8.32
C GLY A 427 -6.48 -9.26 6.90
N TYR A 428 -7.13 -8.65 5.91
CA TYR A 428 -6.52 -8.50 4.60
C TYR A 428 -5.57 -7.31 4.55
N SER A 429 -5.72 -6.26 5.36
CA SER A 429 -4.84 -5.07 5.32
C SER A 429 -3.36 -5.39 5.06
N ALA A 430 -2.72 -4.61 4.18
CA ALA A 430 -1.32 -4.80 3.82
C ALA A 430 -0.38 -4.31 4.94
N HIS A 431 -0.92 -3.67 5.99
CA HIS A 431 -0.15 -3.14 7.10
C HIS A 431 -0.12 -4.11 8.29
N ALA A 432 0.98 -4.10 9.01
CA ALA A 432 1.15 -4.76 10.29
C ALA A 432 0.18 -4.19 11.34
N ASP A 433 -0.36 -5.07 12.19
CA ASP A 433 -1.21 -4.65 13.31
C ASP A 433 -0.38 -4.16 14.52
N GLN A 434 -1.03 -3.71 15.59
CA GLN A 434 -0.34 -3.25 16.80
C GLN A 434 0.63 -4.31 17.36
N ARG A 435 0.23 -5.59 17.37
CA ARG A 435 1.05 -6.67 17.92
C ARG A 435 2.26 -6.93 17.04
N ASP A 436 2.07 -6.92 15.73
CA ASP A 436 3.14 -7.11 14.75
C ASP A 436 4.18 -5.98 14.83
N LEU A 437 3.73 -4.71 14.89
CA LEU A 437 4.60 -3.55 15.07
C LEU A 437 5.38 -3.63 16.39
N VAL A 438 4.74 -4.04 17.48
CA VAL A 438 5.41 -4.24 18.78
C VAL A 438 6.43 -5.38 18.69
N ASN A 439 6.10 -6.49 18.04
CA ASN A 439 7.01 -7.62 17.86
C ASN A 439 8.22 -7.23 17.01
N PHE A 440 8.01 -6.43 15.96
CA PHE A 440 9.09 -5.90 15.12
C PHE A 440 10.09 -5.10 15.96
N VAL A 441 9.62 -4.20 16.83
CA VAL A 441 10.49 -3.42 17.73
C VAL A 441 11.16 -4.32 18.78
N ARG A 442 10.44 -5.28 19.37
CA ARG A 442 10.99 -6.21 20.37
C ARG A 442 12.07 -7.12 19.79
N GLY A 443 11.97 -7.46 18.51
CA GLY A 443 12.95 -8.28 17.80
C GLY A 443 14.29 -7.58 17.57
N ILE A 444 14.36 -6.25 17.71
CA ILE A 444 15.63 -5.52 17.61
C ILE A 444 16.50 -5.88 18.83
N PRO A 445 17.72 -6.42 18.66
CA PRO A 445 18.55 -6.91 19.76
C PRO A 445 18.84 -5.87 20.85
N VAL A 446 19.05 -4.61 20.48
CA VAL A 446 19.20 -3.48 21.39
C VAL A 446 18.05 -2.51 21.14
N PRO A 447 17.24 -2.16 22.16
CA PRO A 447 16.16 -1.19 21.98
C PRO A 447 16.65 0.13 21.38
N PRO A 448 15.93 0.70 20.39
CA PRO A 448 16.28 2.00 19.83
C PRO A 448 16.33 3.09 20.91
N ARG A 449 17.27 4.03 20.76
CA ARG A 449 17.37 5.21 21.64
C ARG A 449 16.17 6.14 21.45
N SER A 450 15.58 6.14 20.25
CA SER A 450 14.39 6.92 19.91
C SER A 450 13.54 6.17 18.88
N ILE A 451 12.23 6.17 19.11
CA ILE A 451 11.22 5.71 18.14
C ILE A 451 10.34 6.91 17.78
N ARG A 452 10.15 7.17 16.49
CA ARG A 452 9.27 8.22 15.95
C ARG A 452 8.11 7.58 15.22
N LEU A 453 6.90 7.70 15.76
CA LEU A 453 5.69 7.19 15.14
C LEU A 453 5.18 8.16 14.07
N VAL A 454 4.99 7.65 12.85
CA VAL A 454 4.49 8.35 11.66
C VAL A 454 3.45 7.48 10.97
N HIS A 455 2.85 7.95 9.89
CA HIS A 455 1.93 7.17 9.04
C HIS A 455 0.80 6.51 9.85
N GLY A 456 0.00 7.35 10.50
CA GLY A 456 -1.04 6.89 11.42
C GLY A 456 -1.78 8.06 12.04
N GLU A 457 -3.06 7.82 12.37
CA GLU A 457 -3.91 8.81 13.02
C GLU A 457 -3.45 9.06 14.47
N GLU A 458 -3.97 10.11 15.09
CA GLU A 458 -3.57 10.49 16.45
C GLU A 458 -3.87 9.39 17.47
N GLU A 459 -5.05 8.79 17.39
CA GLU A 459 -5.49 7.71 18.27
C GLU A 459 -4.63 6.45 18.09
N ALA A 460 -4.34 6.07 16.84
CA ALA A 460 -3.50 4.93 16.51
C ALA A 460 -2.06 5.11 17.02
N ARG A 461 -1.48 6.30 16.83
CA ARG A 461 -0.14 6.63 17.35
C ARG A 461 -0.09 6.62 18.87
N ALA A 462 -1.07 7.24 19.53
CA ALA A 462 -1.11 7.29 20.99
C ALA A 462 -1.28 5.90 21.62
N ALA A 463 -2.12 5.05 21.00
CA ALA A 463 -2.30 3.67 21.42
C ALA A 463 -0.99 2.86 21.28
N LEU A 464 -0.33 2.96 20.11
CA LEU A 464 0.92 2.25 19.86
C LEU A 464 2.06 2.73 20.75
N GLU A 465 2.19 4.04 20.98
CA GLU A 465 3.19 4.62 21.89
C GLU A 465 3.07 4.01 23.29
N LYS A 466 1.85 3.93 23.83
CA LYS A 466 1.59 3.34 25.15
C LYS A 466 1.98 1.86 25.18
N THR A 467 1.58 1.10 24.16
CA THR A 467 1.87 -0.34 24.08
C THR A 467 3.38 -0.61 23.93
N LEU A 468 4.08 0.15 23.09
CA LEU A 468 5.53 0.07 22.93
C LEU A 468 6.26 0.43 24.24
N ALA A 469 5.86 1.50 24.92
CA ALA A 469 6.45 1.90 26.19
C ALA A 469 6.30 0.81 27.27
N GLN A 470 5.18 0.10 27.30
CA GLN A 470 4.97 -1.04 28.19
C GLN A 470 5.83 -2.24 27.79
N ALA A 471 5.84 -2.59 26.50
CA ALA A 471 6.60 -3.73 25.98
C ALA A 471 8.12 -3.58 26.18
N LEU A 472 8.66 -2.38 26.01
CA LEU A 472 10.08 -2.08 26.17
C LEU A 472 10.51 -2.03 27.65
N LYS A 473 9.61 -1.66 28.57
CA LYS A 473 9.87 -1.74 30.03
C LYS A 473 9.89 -3.17 30.57
N ALA A 474 9.18 -4.09 29.90
CA ALA A 474 9.08 -5.48 30.30
C ALA A 474 10.25 -6.36 29.80
N ARG A 475 11.19 -5.77 29.07
CA ARG A 475 12.41 -6.40 28.56
C ARG A 475 13.56 -6.15 29.53
#